data_AF-A0A8B8G363-F1
#
_entry.id   AF-A0A8B8G363-F1
#
_cell.length_a   1.000
_cell.length_b   1.000
_cell.length_c   1.000
_cell.angle_alpha   90.00
_cell.angle_beta   90.00
_cell.angle_gamma   90.00
#
_symmetry.space_group_name_H-M   'P 1'
#
loop_
_entity.id
_entity.type
_entity.pdbx_description
1 polymer ?
#
loop_
_entity_poly.entity_id
_entity_poly.type
_entity_poly.pdbx_seq_one_letter_code
_entity_poly.pdbx_strand_id
1 'polypeptide(L)'
;MFKKLCSLKIRKKIICGPDTDYGAVNNHELYGQILTMSREDFEEKKLEFLTILKLNKFEIDALQHRIVEQANCEEWVKERFKRLITSNFGKVCKLRKTTFRKNSLISILYQSHYFHGTTAIRYDIQFESIAKDEFEKKFGYEVAPAGLFVDPPSIFSNKARWSYWG
;
A
#
# COMPACT_ATOMS: atom_id res chain seq x y z
N MET A 1 5.16 22.27 48.91
CA MET A 1 5.31 23.31 47.85
C MET A 1 6.66 23.07 47.18
N PHE A 2 6.88 22.83 45.89
CA PHE A 2 6.11 22.80 44.65
C PHE A 2 6.74 21.71 43.74
N LYS A 3 5.92 20.88 43.07
CA LYS A 3 6.41 19.96 42.02
C LYS A 3 6.71 20.78 40.75
N LYS A 4 7.92 20.66 40.22
CA LYS A 4 8.33 21.29 38.95
C LYS A 4 7.73 20.49 37.79
N LEU A 5 6.63 20.99 37.23
CA LEU A 5 6.05 20.48 35.98
C LEU A 5 7.02 20.74 34.83
N CYS A 6 7.66 19.68 34.35
CA CYS A 6 8.48 19.73 33.14
C CYS A 6 7.54 19.82 31.93
N SER A 7 7.35 21.03 31.39
CA SER A 7 6.56 21.22 30.16
C SER A 7 7.37 20.69 28.97
N LEU A 8 7.06 19.47 28.52
CA LEU A 8 7.53 18.99 27.22
C LEU A 8 6.90 19.86 26.12
N LYS A 9 7.63 20.89 25.67
CA LYS A 9 7.28 21.64 24.47
C LYS A 9 7.37 20.68 23.29
N ILE A 10 6.23 20.11 22.89
CA ILE A 10 6.08 19.41 21.61
C ILE A 10 6.34 20.44 20.51
N ARG A 11 7.59 20.53 20.04
CA ARG A 11 7.90 21.29 18.83
C ARG A 11 7.24 20.54 17.69
N LYS A 12 6.10 21.03 17.20
CA LYS A 12 5.55 20.60 15.91
C LYS A 12 6.64 20.87 14.87
N LYS A 13 7.38 19.83 14.48
CA LYS A 13 8.33 19.94 13.37
C LYS A 13 7.48 20.13 12.12
N ILE A 14 7.34 21.38 11.69
CA ILE A 14 6.74 21.71 10.41
C ILE A 14 7.74 21.19 9.37
N ILE A 15 7.51 19.98 8.87
CA ILE A 15 8.26 19.44 7.74
C ILE A 15 7.72 20.21 6.53
N CYS A 16 8.29 21.35 6.19
CA CYS A 16 7.95 22.09 4.98
C CYS A 16 9.25 22.43 4.25
N GLY A 17 9.36 21.95 3.02
CA GLY A 17 10.51 22.10 2.17
C GLY A 17 10.51 20.99 1.12
N PRO A 18 11.09 21.25 -0.06
CA PRO A 18 11.26 20.21 -1.03
C PRO A 18 12.29 19.17 -0.56
N ASP A 19 12.05 17.89 -0.82
CA ASP A 19 13.00 16.80 -0.62
C ASP A 19 13.02 15.87 -1.85
N THR A 20 13.80 14.79 -1.79
CA THR A 20 13.98 13.81 -2.88
C THR A 20 12.67 13.21 -3.40
N ASP A 21 11.64 13.11 -2.56
CA ASP A 21 10.31 12.60 -2.92
C ASP A 21 9.28 13.74 -3.14
N TYR A 22 9.61 14.97 -2.74
CA TYR A 22 8.70 16.10 -2.70
C TYR A 22 9.35 17.36 -3.31
N GLY A 23 9.19 17.62 -4.61
CA GLY A 23 9.69 18.86 -5.24
C GLY A 23 8.78 20.09 -5.01
N ALA A 24 9.36 21.29 -5.05
CA ALA A 24 8.59 22.54 -5.14
C ALA A 24 8.06 22.66 -6.57
N VAL A 25 6.75 22.52 -6.76
CA VAL A 25 6.17 22.56 -8.11
C VAL A 25 5.56 23.92 -8.36
N ASN A 26 6.19 24.67 -9.26
CA ASN A 26 5.62 25.85 -9.87
C ASN A 26 4.42 25.39 -10.71
N ASN A 27 3.23 25.83 -10.32
CA ASN A 27 1.98 25.57 -11.02
C ASN A 27 2.04 26.22 -12.41
N HIS A 28 2.38 25.49 -13.47
CA HIS A 28 1.84 25.83 -14.80
C HIS A 28 1.91 24.74 -15.86
N GLU A 29 2.80 23.75 -15.79
CA GLU A 29 3.02 22.86 -16.93
C GLU A 29 2.94 21.39 -16.53
N LEU A 30 1.72 20.84 -16.43
CA LEU A 30 1.51 19.47 -16.88
C LEU A 30 0.04 19.28 -17.25
N TYR A 31 -0.29 19.65 -18.48
CA TYR A 31 -1.44 19.09 -19.16
C TYR A 31 -1.25 17.57 -19.14
N GLY A 32 -2.08 16.88 -18.36
CA GLY A 32 -2.19 15.43 -18.45
C GLY A 32 -2.44 15.09 -19.92
N GLN A 33 -1.84 14.00 -20.40
CA GLN A 33 -2.26 13.40 -21.66
C GLN A 33 -3.78 13.41 -21.70
N ILE A 34 -4.34 14.03 -22.73
CA ILE A 34 -5.77 14.01 -23.00
C ILE A 34 -6.15 12.52 -22.99
N LEU A 35 -6.98 12.12 -22.04
CA LEU A 35 -7.55 10.79 -22.05
C LEU A 35 -8.27 10.66 -23.40
N THR A 36 -7.81 9.76 -24.26
CA THR A 36 -8.41 9.52 -25.58
C THR A 36 -9.85 8.98 -25.48
N MET A 37 -10.30 8.65 -24.26
CA MET A 37 -11.64 8.16 -23.95
C MET A 37 -12.56 9.30 -23.49
N SER A 38 -13.85 9.19 -23.79
CA SER A 38 -14.84 10.15 -23.31
C SER A 38 -14.98 10.08 -21.78
N ARG A 39 -15.61 11.10 -21.19
CA ARG A 39 -15.87 11.12 -19.74
C ARG A 39 -16.82 10.00 -19.34
N GLU A 40 -17.79 9.72 -20.20
CA GLU A 40 -18.80 8.68 -20.05
C GLU A 40 -18.12 7.30 -20.03
N ASP A 41 -17.26 7.02 -21.02
CA ASP A 41 -16.49 5.76 -21.08
C ASP A 41 -15.60 5.57 -19.86
N PHE A 42 -15.01 6.65 -19.35
CA PHE A 42 -14.16 6.61 -18.16
C PHE A 42 -14.97 6.22 -16.91
N GLU A 43 -16.14 6.82 -16.71
CA GLU A 43 -17.00 6.50 -15.56
C GLU A 43 -17.55 5.08 -15.66
N GLU A 44 -17.88 4.59 -16.86
CA GLU A 44 -18.30 3.21 -17.10
C GLU A 44 -17.19 2.22 -16.71
N LYS A 45 -15.97 2.39 -17.25
CA LYS A 45 -14.82 1.53 -16.93
C LYS A 45 -14.45 1.55 -15.46
N LYS A 46 -14.59 2.71 -14.82
CA LYS A 46 -14.38 2.85 -13.37
C LYS A 46 -15.38 2.02 -12.58
N LEU A 47 -16.67 2.05 -12.95
CA LEU A 47 -17.70 1.25 -12.28
C LEU A 47 -17.49 -0.25 -12.51
N GLU A 48 -17.13 -0.65 -13.72
CA GLU A 48 -16.76 -2.03 -14.04
C GLU A 48 -15.59 -2.50 -13.15
N PHE A 49 -14.52 -1.72 -13.09
CA PHE A 49 -13.34 -2.02 -12.28
C PHE A 49 -13.67 -2.11 -10.77
N LEU A 50 -14.46 -1.17 -10.25
CA LEU A 50 -14.91 -1.21 -8.85
C LEU A 50 -15.78 -2.42 -8.55
N THR A 51 -16.52 -2.93 -9.54
CA THR A 51 -17.34 -4.13 -9.41
C THR A 51 -16.45 -5.36 -9.35
N ILE A 52 -15.45 -5.47 -10.22
CA ILE A 52 -14.42 -6.55 -10.20
C ILE A 52 -13.69 -6.59 -8.85
N LEU A 53 -13.46 -5.44 -8.22
CA LEU A 53 -12.78 -5.37 -6.92
C LEU A 53 -13.62 -5.83 -5.73
N LYS A 54 -14.95 -5.87 -5.87
CA LYS A 54 -15.87 -6.32 -4.81
C LYS A 54 -15.85 -7.84 -4.76
N LEU A 55 -15.44 -8.34 -3.61
CA LEU A 55 -15.49 -9.74 -3.27
C LEU A 55 -16.41 -9.90 -2.07
N ASN A 56 -17.18 -10.98 -2.04
CA ASN A 56 -17.91 -11.41 -0.87
C ASN A 56 -16.97 -12.11 0.14
N LYS A 57 -17.45 -12.38 1.35
CA LYS A 57 -16.61 -12.96 2.42
C LYS A 57 -16.01 -14.32 2.06
N PHE A 58 -16.77 -15.16 1.35
CA PHE A 58 -16.30 -16.48 0.91
C PHE A 58 -15.21 -16.35 -0.16
N GLU A 59 -15.38 -15.44 -1.11
CA GLU A 59 -14.38 -15.15 -2.14
C GLU A 59 -13.08 -14.59 -1.55
N ILE A 60 -13.17 -13.75 -0.50
CA ILE A 60 -12.00 -13.22 0.21
C ILE A 60 -11.20 -14.36 0.87
N ASP A 61 -11.89 -15.25 1.58
CA ASP A 61 -11.28 -16.39 2.26
C ASP A 61 -10.64 -17.37 1.25
N ALA A 62 -11.39 -17.71 0.20
CA ALA A 62 -10.89 -18.54 -0.88
C ALA A 62 -9.69 -17.90 -1.59
N LEU A 63 -9.70 -16.57 -1.77
CA LEU A 63 -8.58 -15.85 -2.38
C LEU A 63 -7.33 -15.95 -1.50
N GLN A 64 -7.45 -15.73 -0.19
CA GLN A 64 -6.35 -15.86 0.76
C GLN A 64 -5.68 -17.24 0.65
N HIS A 65 -6.48 -18.31 0.62
CA HIS A 65 -5.97 -19.68 0.53
C HIS A 65 -5.29 -20.00 -0.81
N ARG A 66 -5.77 -19.46 -1.92
CA ARG A 66 -5.16 -19.71 -3.26
C ARG A 66 -3.80 -19.06 -3.43
N ILE A 67 -3.54 -17.94 -2.75
CA ILE A 67 -2.35 -17.11 -2.98
C ILE A 67 -1.38 -17.09 -1.80
N VAL A 68 -1.38 -18.15 -1.00
CA VAL A 68 -0.49 -18.36 0.16
C VAL A 68 0.99 -18.32 -0.24
N GLU A 69 1.32 -18.72 -1.48
CA GLU A 69 2.70 -18.68 -2.02
C GLU A 69 3.14 -17.27 -2.45
N GLN A 70 2.28 -16.26 -2.25
CA GLN A 70 2.57 -14.84 -2.41
C GLN A 70 3.30 -14.50 -3.73
N ALA A 71 4.55 -14.05 -3.67
CA ALA A 71 5.32 -13.59 -4.82
C ALA A 71 5.56 -14.66 -5.89
N ASN A 72 5.47 -15.94 -5.53
CA ASN A 72 5.59 -17.05 -6.46
C ASN A 72 4.27 -17.38 -7.18
N CYS A 73 3.17 -16.73 -6.80
CA CYS A 73 1.85 -16.91 -7.40
C CYS A 73 1.52 -15.73 -8.34
N GLU A 74 1.27 -16.02 -9.62
CA GLU A 74 0.90 -14.97 -10.59
C GLU A 74 -0.44 -14.29 -10.24
N GLU A 75 -1.39 -15.04 -9.67
CA GLU A 75 -2.69 -14.51 -9.19
C GLU A 75 -2.46 -13.46 -8.09
N TRP A 76 -1.48 -13.67 -7.20
CA TRP A 76 -1.12 -12.71 -6.16
C TRP A 76 -0.61 -11.38 -6.75
N VAL A 77 0.23 -11.45 -7.79
CA VAL A 77 0.74 -10.26 -8.48
C VAL A 77 -0.42 -9.50 -9.14
N LYS A 78 -1.31 -10.21 -9.82
CA LYS A 78 -2.51 -9.63 -10.47
C LYS A 78 -3.43 -8.96 -9.46
N GLU A 79 -3.72 -9.60 -8.32
CA GLU A 79 -4.59 -9.01 -7.30
C GLU A 79 -3.98 -7.79 -6.62
N ARG A 80 -2.66 -7.79 -6.37
CA ARG A 80 -1.98 -6.62 -5.82
C ARG A 80 -1.88 -5.47 -6.78
N PHE A 81 -1.78 -5.73 -8.08
CA PHE A 81 -1.80 -4.68 -9.10
C PHE A 81 -3.14 -3.92 -9.11
N LYS A 82 -4.25 -4.63 -8.83
CA LYS A 82 -5.59 -4.03 -8.80
C LYS A 82 -5.90 -3.30 -7.49
N ARG A 83 -5.16 -3.56 -6.40
CA ARG A 83 -5.51 -3.15 -5.03
C ARG A 83 -4.48 -2.22 -4.40
N LEU A 84 -4.93 -1.32 -3.53
CA LEU A 84 -4.02 -0.55 -2.69
C LEU A 84 -3.57 -1.41 -1.49
N ILE A 85 -2.28 -1.71 -1.46
CA ILE A 85 -1.67 -2.54 -0.42
C ILE A 85 -1.08 -1.69 0.71
N THR A 86 -0.95 -2.30 1.90
CA THR A 86 -0.43 -1.64 3.09
C THR A 86 0.96 -1.02 2.91
N SER A 87 1.87 -1.63 2.14
CA SER A 87 3.20 -1.05 1.90
C SER A 87 3.15 0.29 1.14
N ASN A 88 2.05 0.58 0.44
CA ASN A 88 1.80 1.87 -0.22
C ASN A 88 0.99 2.84 0.65
N PHE A 89 0.42 2.39 1.78
CA PHE A 89 -0.39 3.21 2.67
C PHE A 89 0.35 4.46 3.16
N GLY A 90 1.57 4.28 3.69
CA GLY A 90 2.38 5.38 4.20
C GLY A 90 2.69 6.43 3.14
N LYS A 91 2.91 6.02 1.89
CA LYS A 91 3.13 6.93 0.76
C LYS A 91 1.86 7.72 0.44
N VAL A 92 0.71 7.05 0.34
CA VAL A 92 -0.58 7.68 0.01
C VAL A 92 -1.03 8.64 1.12
N CYS A 93 -0.93 8.24 2.40
CA CYS A 93 -1.35 9.07 3.53
C CYS A 93 -0.48 10.32 3.74
N LYS A 94 0.78 10.29 3.27
CA LYS A 94 1.69 11.44 3.36
C LYS A 94 1.57 12.42 2.19
N LEU A 95 0.75 12.13 1.19
CA LEU A 95 0.55 13.03 0.05
C LEU A 95 -0.01 14.38 0.50
N ARG A 96 0.66 15.46 0.14
CA ARG A 96 0.20 16.83 0.40
C ARG A 96 -0.66 17.30 -0.75
N LYS A 97 -1.48 18.32 -0.50
CA LYS A 97 -2.24 19.01 -1.57
C LYS A 97 -1.30 19.58 -2.65
N THR A 98 -0.08 19.95 -2.27
CA THR A 98 0.97 20.49 -3.15
C THR A 98 1.84 19.42 -3.80
N THR A 99 1.72 18.15 -3.39
CA THR A 99 2.50 17.06 -3.98
C THR A 99 1.93 16.72 -5.35
N PHE A 100 2.77 16.77 -6.38
CA PHE A 100 2.37 16.35 -7.71
C PHE A 100 2.16 14.83 -7.77
N ARG A 101 0.96 14.40 -8.15
CA ARG A 101 0.53 12.99 -7.99
C ARG A 101 1.14 12.03 -9.02
N LYS A 102 1.68 12.52 -10.15
CA LYS A 102 2.19 11.66 -11.23
C LYS A 102 3.28 10.72 -10.72
N ASN A 103 4.27 11.22 -10.00
CA ASN A 103 5.38 10.40 -9.51
C ASN A 103 4.88 9.37 -8.48
N SER A 104 3.92 9.75 -7.64
CA SER A 104 3.28 8.84 -6.69
C SER A 104 2.50 7.73 -7.41
N LEU A 105 1.75 8.08 -8.46
CA LEU A 105 1.02 7.11 -9.29
C LEU A 105 1.99 6.17 -10.02
N ILE A 106 3.04 6.71 -10.64
CA ILE A 106 4.07 5.89 -11.30
C ILE A 106 4.72 4.93 -10.30
N SER A 107 5.07 5.41 -9.11
CA SER A 107 5.66 4.57 -8.06
C SER A 107 4.72 3.47 -7.58
N ILE A 108 3.40 3.67 -7.58
CA ILE A 108 2.42 2.67 -7.13
C ILE A 108 2.13 1.68 -8.25
N LEU A 109 1.90 2.16 -9.48
CA LEU A 109 1.51 1.33 -10.63
C LEU A 109 2.67 0.50 -11.18
N TYR A 110 3.88 1.05 -11.21
CA TYR A 110 5.04 0.41 -11.83
C TYR A 110 6.11 -0.01 -10.82
N GLN A 111 5.70 -0.21 -9.56
CA GLN A 111 6.64 -0.50 -8.47
C GLN A 111 7.54 -1.70 -8.79
N SER A 112 6.99 -2.76 -9.38
CA SER A 112 7.74 -3.96 -9.77
C SER A 112 8.78 -3.73 -10.87
N HIS A 113 8.59 -2.74 -11.75
CA HIS A 113 9.49 -2.46 -12.85
C HIS A 113 10.72 -1.64 -12.44
N TYR A 114 10.59 -0.81 -11.41
CA TYR A 114 11.65 0.11 -10.97
C TYR A 114 12.31 -0.29 -9.65
N PHE A 115 11.78 -1.30 -8.96
CA PHE A 115 12.28 -1.73 -7.66
C PHE A 115 13.15 -2.99 -7.79
N HIS A 116 14.46 -2.83 -7.63
CA HIS A 116 15.43 -3.93 -7.76
C HIS A 116 15.90 -4.54 -6.42
N GLY A 117 15.18 -4.27 -5.33
CA GLY A 117 15.54 -4.77 -4.00
C GLY A 117 16.76 -4.06 -3.40
N THR A 118 16.63 -3.62 -2.14
CA THR A 118 17.79 -3.13 -1.38
C THR A 118 18.54 -4.29 -0.73
N THR A 119 19.78 -4.06 -0.30
CA THR A 119 20.53 -5.07 0.48
C THR A 119 19.81 -5.47 1.75
N ALA A 120 19.16 -4.50 2.42
CA ALA A 120 18.32 -4.77 3.58
C ALA A 120 17.16 -5.73 3.25
N ILE A 121 16.45 -5.50 2.15
CA ILE A 121 15.33 -6.36 1.75
C ILE A 121 15.81 -7.76 1.37
N ARG A 122 16.96 -7.89 0.70
CA ARG A 122 17.55 -9.21 0.43
C ARG A 122 17.94 -9.94 1.71
N TYR A 123 18.44 -9.21 2.71
CA TYR A 123 18.76 -9.77 4.01
C TYR A 123 17.47 -10.24 4.69
N ASP A 124 16.44 -9.39 4.78
CA ASP A 124 15.16 -9.74 5.40
C ASP A 124 14.55 -11.01 4.76
N ILE A 125 14.52 -11.10 3.43
CA ILE A 125 14.01 -12.28 2.70
C ILE A 125 14.80 -13.55 3.05
N GLN A 126 16.12 -13.46 3.20
CA GLN A 126 16.97 -14.62 3.50
C GLN A 126 16.82 -15.10 4.95
N PHE A 127 16.59 -14.18 5.88
CA PHE A 127 16.56 -14.48 7.31
C PHE A 127 15.14 -14.65 7.88
N GLU A 128 14.10 -14.37 7.10
CA GLU A 128 12.70 -14.53 7.50
C GLU A 128 12.37 -15.96 7.95
N SER A 129 12.84 -16.98 7.22
CA SER A 129 12.65 -18.38 7.60
C SER A 129 13.32 -18.73 8.92
N ILE A 130 14.55 -18.26 9.14
CA ILE A 130 15.29 -18.48 10.38
C ILE A 130 14.58 -17.80 11.55
N ALA A 131 14.10 -16.57 11.36
CA ALA A 131 13.35 -15.85 12.39
C ALA A 131 12.04 -16.55 12.75
N LYS A 132 11.35 -17.12 11.75
CA LYS A 132 10.15 -17.94 11.95
C LYS A 132 10.47 -19.17 12.80
N ASP A 133 11.48 -19.96 12.41
CA ASP A 133 11.86 -21.18 13.14
C ASP A 133 12.24 -20.90 14.59
N GLU A 134 12.98 -19.81 14.85
CA GLU A 134 13.36 -19.41 16.20
C GLU A 134 12.16 -18.95 17.03
N PHE A 135 11.18 -18.27 16.41
CA PHE A 135 9.93 -17.90 17.07
C PHE A 135 9.13 -19.15 17.46
N GLU A 136 8.96 -20.11 16.55
CA GLU A 136 8.20 -21.33 16.80
C GLU A 136 8.83 -22.15 17.95
N LYS A 137 10.15 -22.33 17.92
CA LYS A 137 10.89 -23.02 19.00
C LYS A 137 10.75 -22.33 20.35
N LYS A 138 10.83 -20.99 20.37
CA LYS A 138 10.86 -20.21 21.60
C LYS A 138 9.50 -20.16 22.30
N PHE A 139 8.41 -20.12 21.53
CA PHE A 139 7.07 -19.92 22.08
C PHE A 139 6.18 -21.15 21.97
N GLY A 140 6.59 -22.19 21.24
CA GLY A 140 5.82 -23.42 21.08
C GLY A 140 4.56 -23.25 20.23
N TYR A 141 4.57 -22.29 19.31
CA TYR A 141 3.49 -22.06 18.34
C TYR A 141 3.94 -22.44 16.94
N GLU A 142 3.00 -22.87 16.10
CA GLU A 142 3.22 -23.05 14.67
C GLU A 142 2.74 -21.80 13.92
N VAL A 143 3.57 -21.27 13.04
CA VAL A 143 3.27 -20.11 12.21
C VAL A 143 2.81 -20.60 10.83
N ALA A 144 1.51 -20.48 10.58
CA ALA A 144 0.93 -20.80 9.29
C ALA A 144 1.29 -19.75 8.23
N PRO A 145 1.53 -20.15 6.97
CA PRO A 145 1.75 -19.21 5.90
C PRO A 145 0.43 -18.46 5.57
N ALA A 146 0.55 -17.18 5.21
CA ALA A 146 -0.60 -16.32 4.95
C ALA A 146 -0.58 -15.75 3.53
N GLY A 147 -1.76 -15.73 2.89
CA GLY A 147 -1.98 -15.09 1.60
C GLY A 147 -2.31 -13.60 1.73
N LEU A 148 -3.00 -13.04 0.72
CA LEU A 148 -3.46 -11.65 0.75
C LEU A 148 -4.77 -11.52 1.51
N PHE A 149 -4.82 -10.64 2.51
CA PHE A 149 -6.07 -10.27 3.17
C PHE A 149 -6.71 -9.09 2.47
N VAL A 150 -7.99 -9.24 2.10
CA VAL A 150 -8.78 -8.19 1.46
C VAL A 150 -9.83 -7.68 2.45
N ASP A 151 -9.91 -6.36 2.58
CA ASP A 151 -10.96 -5.75 3.41
C ASP A 151 -12.36 -6.10 2.88
N PRO A 152 -13.24 -6.65 3.74
CA PRO A 152 -14.61 -6.92 3.34
C PRO A 152 -15.30 -5.61 2.97
N PRO A 153 -16.25 -5.64 2.03
CA PRO A 153 -17.01 -4.45 1.68
C PRO A 153 -17.80 -3.98 2.91
N SER A 154 -17.34 -2.91 3.55
CA SER A 154 -18.09 -2.24 4.62
C SER A 154 -19.28 -1.50 4.01
N ILE A 155 -20.40 -1.48 4.74
CA ILE A 155 -21.61 -0.71 4.40
C ILE A 155 -21.34 0.81 4.49
N PHE A 156 -20.19 1.22 5.04
CA PHE A 156 -19.79 2.62 5.17
C PHE A 156 -18.47 2.94 4.45
N SER A 157 -18.63 3.79 3.43
CA SER A 157 -17.65 4.70 2.83
C SER A 157 -16.78 4.15 1.69
N ASN A 158 -17.03 4.71 0.51
CA ASN A 158 -16.15 4.76 -0.67
C ASN A 158 -14.83 5.52 -0.37
N LYS A 159 -14.03 5.05 0.59
CA LYS A 159 -12.68 5.53 0.84
C LYS A 159 -11.73 4.34 0.77
N ALA A 160 -10.78 4.42 -0.18
CA ALA A 160 -9.64 3.55 -0.42
C ALA A 160 -9.70 2.20 0.33
N ARG A 161 -10.07 1.13 -0.38
CA ARG A 161 -10.07 -0.23 0.15
C ARG A 161 -8.62 -0.73 0.23
N TRP A 162 -8.21 -1.20 1.40
CA TRP A 162 -6.84 -1.64 1.64
C TRP A 162 -6.75 -3.17 1.67
N SER A 163 -5.53 -3.67 1.45
CA SER A 163 -5.17 -5.07 1.66
C SER A 163 -4.05 -5.15 2.69
N TYR A 164 -4.23 -6.03 3.68
CA TYR A 164 -3.30 -6.22 4.79
C TYR A 164 -2.44 -7.47 4.60
N TRP A 165 -1.26 -7.44 5.21
CA TRP A 165 -0.44 -8.62 5.46
C TRP A 165 -0.81 -9.14 6.86
N GLY A 166 -1.00 -10.45 6.98
CA GLY A 166 -1.04 -11.15 8.27
C GLY A 166 0.28 -11.84 8.50
#